data_AF-A0A3A4PVF0-F1
#
_entry.id   AF-A0A3A4PVF0-F1
#
_cell.length_a   1.000
_cell.length_b   1.000
_cell.length_c   1.000
_cell.angle_alpha   90.00
_cell.angle_beta   90.00
_cell.angle_gamma   90.00
#
_symmetry.space_group_name_H-M   'P 1'
#
loop_
_entity.id
_entity.type
_entity.pdbx_description
1 polymer ?
#
loop_
_entity_poly.entity_id
_entity_poly.type
_entity_poly.pdbx_seq_one_letter_code
_entity_poly.pdbx_strand_id
1 'polypeptide(L)'
;MAAACLAASVQAQMTLDFPRGEFAPVNVDTGRLDNASDEYVVVYDDVVWKENAAWLRLYFSSVVTPQGSFIRVTSVFDNETQELDAQALAEWSDTTAYFNGDTLIVELWAAPHTVGNRFVIEKIAFENGLIHPPSAAGECGICNGDNRTPSFEEWACRLMPVGCSASVYNTESCMVSAGHCMSGNLVAQFRVPPSSGCRPQNPGVSDQFPIISRQSTNGGVGNDWAVMTTGTNNVGQKAFQRYGVMRPIAEVLPSSGATDVWGYGVSSICERTQAQQDSPGNIISRQATFYTYTNDVTGGNSGSGYIFQNQIIGVVTHCNQGGCGNIATRIDHSAFKAAIAALCPAGGVGCDDIQKHKSKCKSNGGIKGKVVLFTNEFNGEKIQVNIDGDREIELTISGKKAVYKNFFESPGEHTVMMTRPRCVQFDKRVNCP
;
A
#
# COMPACT_ATOMS: atom_id res chain seq x y z
N MET A 1 -24.77 -42.75 -24.87
CA MET A 1 -23.56 -41.91 -24.92
C MET A 1 -23.39 -41.25 -23.57
N ALA A 2 -22.42 -41.69 -22.78
CA ALA A 2 -22.11 -41.09 -21.49
C ALA A 2 -21.19 -39.87 -21.72
N ALA A 3 -21.66 -38.69 -21.37
CA ALA A 3 -20.84 -37.47 -21.38
C ALA A 3 -19.92 -37.51 -20.15
N ALA A 4 -18.65 -37.78 -20.37
CA ALA A 4 -17.62 -37.58 -19.36
C ALA A 4 -17.36 -36.07 -19.23
N CYS A 5 -17.90 -35.44 -18.18
CA CYS A 5 -17.47 -34.11 -17.76
C CYS A 5 -16.03 -34.21 -17.23
N LEU A 6 -15.07 -33.76 -18.03
CA LEU A 6 -13.74 -33.44 -17.54
C LEU A 6 -13.89 -32.23 -16.60
N ALA A 7 -13.86 -32.49 -15.29
CA ALA A 7 -13.79 -31.42 -14.30
C ALA A 7 -12.43 -30.74 -14.43
N ALA A 8 -12.41 -29.53 -14.99
CA ALA A 8 -11.21 -28.70 -14.99
C ALA A 8 -10.78 -28.40 -13.55
N SER A 9 -9.51 -28.62 -13.23
CA SER A 9 -8.94 -28.32 -11.92
C SER A 9 -8.76 -26.82 -11.75
N VAL A 10 -9.58 -26.21 -10.91
CA VAL A 10 -9.36 -24.85 -10.40
C VAL A 10 -8.33 -24.93 -9.30
N GLN A 11 -7.22 -24.20 -9.43
CA GLN A 11 -6.22 -24.07 -8.38
C GLN A 11 -6.23 -22.65 -7.83
N ALA A 12 -6.07 -22.51 -6.51
CA ALA A 12 -5.61 -21.24 -5.97
C ALA A 12 -4.30 -20.92 -6.68
N GLN A 13 -4.18 -19.70 -7.18
CA GLN A 13 -2.91 -19.27 -7.71
C GLN A 13 -1.93 -19.38 -6.54
N MET A 14 -0.94 -20.27 -6.65
CA MET A 14 0.18 -20.20 -5.71
C MET A 14 0.70 -18.77 -5.85
N THR A 15 0.81 -18.05 -4.73
CA THR A 15 1.56 -16.80 -4.70
C THR A 15 2.82 -17.03 -5.51
N LEU A 16 3.06 -16.21 -6.53
CA LEU A 16 4.26 -16.38 -7.32
C LEU A 16 5.44 -16.49 -6.35
N ASP A 17 6.31 -17.44 -6.62
CA ASP A 17 7.56 -17.57 -5.89
C ASP A 17 8.51 -16.37 -6.18
N PHE A 18 8.07 -15.41 -7.00
CA PHE A 18 8.86 -14.33 -7.57
C PHE A 18 8.04 -13.06 -7.84
N PRO A 19 8.66 -11.87 -7.72
CA PRO A 19 9.98 -11.62 -7.14
C PRO A 19 9.91 -11.59 -5.60
N ARG A 20 10.22 -12.72 -4.93
CA ARG A 20 10.29 -12.78 -3.46
C ARG A 20 11.58 -12.13 -2.93
N GLY A 21 12.60 -12.06 -3.77
CA GLY A 21 13.97 -11.77 -3.38
C GLY A 21 14.60 -12.89 -2.53
N GLU A 22 15.92 -12.84 -2.46
CA GLU A 22 16.76 -13.57 -1.52
C GLU A 22 17.13 -12.64 -0.36
N PHE A 23 17.59 -13.22 0.75
CA PHE A 23 18.10 -12.47 1.90
C PHE A 23 19.58 -12.77 2.13
N ALA A 24 20.36 -11.75 2.45
CA ALA A 24 21.74 -11.90 2.90
C ALA A 24 21.99 -11.02 4.14
N PRO A 25 22.70 -11.53 5.15
CA PRO A 25 23.11 -10.70 6.28
C PRO A 25 24.16 -9.67 5.84
N VAL A 26 24.10 -8.47 6.42
CA VAL A 26 25.09 -7.39 6.17
C VAL A 26 25.75 -6.90 7.46
N ASN A 27 25.11 -7.08 8.62
CA ASN A 27 25.67 -6.81 9.95
C ASN A 27 26.41 -5.46 10.06
N VAL A 28 25.75 -4.38 9.65
CA VAL A 28 26.25 -3.01 9.89
C VAL A 28 25.64 -2.52 11.19
N ASP A 29 26.47 -2.03 12.12
CA ASP A 29 26.06 -1.37 13.36
C ASP A 29 26.88 -0.10 13.51
N THR A 30 26.21 1.04 13.50
CA THR A 30 26.89 2.34 13.61
C THR A 30 27.48 2.59 15.00
N GLY A 31 27.06 1.82 16.01
CA GLY A 31 27.18 2.22 17.40
C GLY A 31 26.34 3.47 17.69
N ARG A 32 26.51 4.03 18.90
CA ARG A 32 25.86 5.29 19.29
C ARG A 32 26.72 6.47 18.88
N LEU A 33 26.10 7.42 18.18
CA LEU A 33 26.74 8.59 17.61
C LEU A 33 26.00 9.86 18.04
N ASP A 34 26.75 10.88 18.40
CA ASP A 34 26.23 12.16 18.90
C ASP A 34 26.49 13.26 17.87
N ASN A 35 25.63 14.28 17.83
CA ASN A 35 25.90 15.53 17.15
C ASN A 35 25.88 16.67 18.17
N ALA A 36 27.06 17.16 18.54
CA ALA A 36 27.20 18.27 19.48
C ALA A 36 27.06 19.66 18.82
N SER A 37 27.02 19.73 17.49
CA SER A 37 26.98 21.00 16.75
C SER A 37 25.57 21.61 16.68
N ASP A 38 25.52 22.87 16.23
CA ASP A 38 24.27 23.62 16.02
C ASP A 38 23.60 23.30 14.67
N GLU A 39 24.23 22.47 13.83
CA GLU A 39 23.78 22.16 12.47
C GLU A 39 23.50 20.67 12.30
N TYR A 40 22.77 20.32 11.23
CA TYR A 40 22.67 18.92 10.81
C TYR A 40 24.02 18.41 10.34
N VAL A 41 24.40 17.20 10.78
CA VAL A 41 25.62 16.55 10.33
C VAL A 41 25.38 15.09 9.99
N VAL A 42 26.05 14.60 8.95
CA VAL A 42 26.18 13.17 8.69
C VAL A 42 27.18 12.62 9.69
N VAL A 43 26.69 11.82 10.64
CA VAL A 43 27.53 11.18 11.67
C VAL A 43 28.05 9.80 11.23
N TYR A 44 27.45 9.23 10.18
CA TYR A 44 27.84 7.98 9.57
C TYR A 44 27.43 7.96 8.09
N ASP A 45 28.29 7.44 7.23
CA ASP A 45 27.97 7.06 5.86
C ASP A 45 28.66 5.74 5.51
N ASP A 46 28.00 4.91 4.69
CA ASP A 46 28.56 3.65 4.18
C ASP A 46 27.87 3.22 2.89
N VAL A 47 28.51 2.32 2.16
CA VAL A 47 27.99 1.72 0.93
C VAL A 47 27.54 0.30 1.21
N VAL A 48 26.24 0.05 1.03
CA VAL A 48 25.68 -1.30 1.02
C VAL A 48 25.61 -1.77 -0.42
N TRP A 49 26.37 -2.82 -0.73
CA TRP A 49 26.50 -3.36 -2.08
C TRP A 49 26.27 -4.86 -2.13
N LYS A 50 25.59 -5.32 -3.18
CA LYS A 50 25.38 -6.72 -3.48
C LYS A 50 25.49 -6.95 -4.97
N GLU A 51 26.66 -7.43 -5.40
CA GLU A 51 26.98 -7.67 -6.82
C GLU A 51 25.82 -8.30 -7.61
N ASN A 52 25.51 -7.69 -8.76
CA ASN A 52 24.48 -8.15 -9.71
C ASN A 52 23.04 -8.17 -9.17
N ALA A 53 22.76 -7.55 -8.03
CA ALA A 53 21.40 -7.36 -7.56
C ALA A 53 20.62 -6.45 -8.52
N ALA A 54 19.42 -6.88 -8.91
CA ALA A 54 18.51 -6.06 -9.71
C ALA A 54 17.90 -4.91 -8.88
N TRP A 55 17.74 -5.16 -7.57
CA TRP A 55 17.25 -4.21 -6.60
C TRP A 55 17.72 -4.58 -5.20
N LEU A 56 17.66 -3.62 -4.28
CA LEU A 56 17.97 -3.78 -2.87
C LEU A 56 16.86 -3.22 -1.98
N ARG A 57 16.66 -3.86 -0.82
CA ARG A 57 15.84 -3.36 0.29
C ARG A 57 16.53 -3.67 1.61
N LEU A 58 16.68 -2.66 2.47
CA LEU A 58 17.36 -2.81 3.76
C LEU A 58 16.36 -3.18 4.87
N TYR A 59 16.82 -4.01 5.82
CA TYR A 59 16.08 -4.38 7.02
C TYR A 59 16.90 -3.98 8.24
N PHE A 60 16.32 -3.12 9.07
CA PHE A 60 16.93 -2.67 10.31
C PHE A 60 16.45 -3.53 11.48
N SER A 61 17.34 -3.85 12.42
CA SER A 61 16.99 -4.60 13.64
C SER A 61 17.01 -3.75 14.91
N SER A 62 17.65 -2.59 14.86
CA SER A 62 17.68 -1.63 15.97
C SER A 62 17.92 -0.24 15.41
N VAL A 63 17.04 0.71 15.73
CA VAL A 63 17.20 2.10 15.32
C VAL A 63 16.92 3.03 16.50
N VAL A 64 17.73 4.07 16.63
CA VAL A 64 17.55 5.20 17.55
C VAL A 64 17.79 6.47 16.74
N THR A 65 16.71 7.15 16.37
CA THR A 65 16.72 8.44 15.69
C THR A 65 15.99 9.45 16.57
N PRO A 66 16.69 10.17 17.46
CA PRO A 66 16.13 11.30 18.21
C PRO A 66 15.42 12.30 17.29
N GLN A 67 14.54 13.13 17.86
CA GLN A 67 13.74 14.08 17.09
C GLN A 67 14.60 14.91 16.12
N GLY A 68 14.19 14.94 14.85
CA GLY A 68 14.88 15.64 13.77
C GLY A 68 15.94 14.79 13.06
N SER A 69 16.50 13.76 13.70
CA SER A 69 17.45 12.84 13.05
C SER A 69 16.75 11.83 12.16
N PHE A 70 17.42 11.38 11.10
CA PHE A 70 16.88 10.42 10.15
C PHE A 70 17.98 9.59 9.47
N ILE A 71 17.60 8.44 8.93
CA ILE A 71 18.43 7.66 8.02
C ILE A 71 18.10 8.08 6.60
N ARG A 72 19.11 8.36 5.77
CA ARG A 72 18.94 8.57 4.33
C ARG A 72 19.52 7.39 3.57
N VAL A 73 18.76 6.86 2.62
CA VAL A 73 19.21 5.81 1.72
C VAL A 73 19.07 6.30 0.29
N THR A 74 20.16 6.26 -0.47
CA THR A 74 20.19 6.71 -1.86
C THR A 74 20.67 5.60 -2.78
N SER A 75 19.91 5.32 -3.82
CA SER A 75 20.31 4.43 -4.91
C SER A 75 21.36 5.10 -5.79
N VAL A 76 22.48 4.40 -6.04
CA VAL A 76 23.49 4.88 -6.99
C VAL A 76 23.00 4.77 -8.44
N PHE A 77 22.05 3.86 -8.71
CA PHE A 77 21.59 3.56 -10.06
C PHE A 77 20.72 4.67 -10.66
N ASP A 78 19.74 5.15 -9.90
CA ASP A 78 18.72 6.10 -10.36
C ASP A 78 18.62 7.35 -9.47
N ASN A 79 19.48 7.49 -8.46
CA ASN A 79 19.52 8.61 -7.52
C ASN A 79 18.19 8.82 -6.78
N GLU A 80 17.38 7.77 -6.68
CA GLU A 80 16.20 7.75 -5.80
C GLU A 80 16.66 7.73 -4.35
N THR A 81 16.01 8.53 -3.52
CA THR A 81 16.39 8.74 -2.12
C THR A 81 15.19 8.55 -1.21
N GLN A 82 15.36 7.77 -0.14
CA GLN A 82 14.40 7.69 0.96
C GLN A 82 14.98 8.24 2.25
N GLU A 83 14.18 9.03 2.98
CA GLU A 83 14.50 9.49 4.34
C GLU A 83 13.56 8.82 5.35
N LEU A 84 14.14 8.34 6.44
CA LEU A 84 13.49 7.51 7.44
C LEU A 84 13.80 8.07 8.83
N ASP A 85 12.90 8.90 9.35
CA ASP A 85 12.88 9.27 10.77
C ASP A 85 12.19 8.20 11.61
N ALA A 86 12.04 8.43 12.92
CA ALA A 86 11.41 7.48 13.83
C ALA A 86 9.96 7.11 13.43
N GLN A 87 9.19 8.06 12.90
CA GLN A 87 7.81 7.80 12.48
C GLN A 87 7.80 6.97 11.19
N ALA A 88 8.61 7.36 10.19
CA ALA A 88 8.71 6.65 8.93
C ALA A 88 9.22 5.22 9.14
N LEU A 89 10.19 4.99 10.02
CA LEU A 89 10.66 3.64 10.37
C LEU A 89 9.55 2.78 10.94
N ALA A 90 8.74 3.33 11.85
CA ALA A 90 7.59 2.62 12.40
C ALA A 90 6.55 2.28 11.31
N GLU A 91 6.22 3.22 10.41
CA GLU A 91 5.30 2.99 9.29
C GLU A 91 5.83 1.94 8.31
N TRP A 92 7.13 1.95 8.04
CA TRP A 92 7.80 1.03 7.11
C TRP A 92 8.27 -0.28 7.78
N SER A 93 7.89 -0.51 9.04
CA SER A 93 8.26 -1.70 9.81
C SER A 93 9.76 -1.97 9.80
N ASP A 94 10.55 -0.94 10.06
CA ASP A 94 12.01 -0.96 10.10
C ASP A 94 12.64 -1.47 8.79
N THR A 95 12.07 -1.08 7.66
CA THR A 95 12.62 -1.39 6.32
C THR A 95 12.62 -0.18 5.41
N THR A 96 13.38 -0.25 4.32
CA THR A 96 13.30 0.74 3.25
C THR A 96 12.24 0.39 2.20
N ALA A 97 12.02 1.30 1.27
CA ALA A 97 11.51 1.02 -0.06
C ALA A 97 12.46 0.08 -0.84
N TYR A 98 12.01 -0.37 -2.01
CA TYR A 98 12.83 -1.12 -2.96
C TYR A 98 13.57 -0.14 -3.87
N PHE A 99 14.88 -0.23 -3.94
CA PHE A 99 15.72 0.60 -4.80
C PHE A 99 16.25 -0.25 -5.96
N ASN A 100 16.21 0.25 -7.19
CA ASN A 100 16.80 -0.46 -8.32
C ASN A 100 18.33 -0.39 -8.26
N GLY A 101 19.00 -1.42 -8.80
CA GLY A 101 20.44 -1.52 -8.81
C GLY A 101 21.03 -2.25 -7.61
N ASP A 102 22.35 -2.34 -7.60
CA ASP A 102 23.12 -3.21 -6.72
C ASP A 102 23.86 -2.48 -5.60
N THR A 103 23.73 -1.15 -5.55
CA THR A 103 24.51 -0.28 -4.67
C THR A 103 23.65 0.81 -4.05
N LEU A 104 23.66 0.89 -2.72
CA LEU A 104 23.02 1.93 -1.92
C LEU A 104 24.05 2.69 -1.09
N ILE A 105 23.91 4.00 -1.01
CA ILE A 105 24.57 4.84 -0.02
C ILE A 105 23.62 4.99 1.16
N VAL A 106 24.10 4.70 2.37
CA VAL A 106 23.32 4.82 3.61
C VAL A 106 24.00 5.85 4.51
N GLU A 107 23.24 6.85 4.94
CA GLU A 107 23.71 7.94 5.79
C GLU A 107 22.86 8.03 7.07
N LEU A 108 23.49 8.33 8.21
CA LEU A 108 22.80 8.75 9.43
C LEU A 108 22.95 10.25 9.61
N TRP A 109 21.85 10.98 9.43
CA TRP A 109 21.77 12.42 9.63
C TRP A 109 21.31 12.69 11.06
N ALA A 110 22.20 13.29 11.86
CA ALA A 110 21.89 13.65 13.24
C ALA A 110 21.49 15.12 13.33
N ALA A 111 20.33 15.40 13.92
CA ALA A 111 19.91 16.77 14.21
C ALA A 111 20.82 17.44 15.26
N PRO A 112 20.84 18.79 15.32
CA PRO A 112 21.63 19.54 16.31
C PRO A 112 21.42 19.05 17.74
N HIS A 113 22.51 18.94 18.49
CA HIS A 113 22.54 18.53 19.91
C HIS A 113 21.88 17.18 20.24
N THR A 114 21.73 16.29 19.26
CA THR A 114 21.19 14.95 19.51
C THR A 114 22.26 14.00 20.04
N VAL A 115 21.84 13.08 20.92
CA VAL A 115 22.72 12.06 21.50
C VAL A 115 22.19 10.66 21.22
N GLY A 116 23.10 9.73 20.98
CA GLY A 116 22.81 8.31 20.87
C GLY A 116 22.12 7.88 19.58
N ASN A 117 22.27 8.63 18.48
CA ASN A 117 21.82 8.24 17.15
C ASN A 117 22.46 6.89 16.78
N ARG A 118 21.67 5.94 16.27
CA ARG A 118 22.16 4.62 15.89
C ARG A 118 21.24 3.94 14.91
N PHE A 119 21.80 3.13 14.01
CA PHE A 119 21.05 2.08 13.35
C PHE A 119 21.87 0.79 13.24
N VAL A 120 21.16 -0.32 13.05
CA VAL A 120 21.74 -1.63 12.73
C VAL A 120 21.03 -2.20 11.51
N ILE A 121 21.76 -2.46 10.43
CA ILE A 121 21.27 -3.20 9.26
C ILE A 121 21.56 -4.68 9.51
N GLU A 122 20.52 -5.46 9.74
CA GLU A 122 20.64 -6.91 9.95
C GLU A 122 20.90 -7.62 8.62
N LYS A 123 20.08 -7.29 7.62
CA LYS A 123 20.06 -7.98 6.34
C LYS A 123 19.56 -7.10 5.22
N ILE A 124 19.83 -7.54 4.01
CA ILE A 124 19.26 -7.01 2.78
C ILE A 124 18.37 -8.06 2.13
N ALA A 125 17.29 -7.59 1.50
CA ALA A 125 16.63 -8.35 0.45
C ALA A 125 17.11 -7.86 -0.92
N PHE A 126 17.30 -8.79 -1.85
CA PHE A 126 17.76 -8.50 -3.21
C PHE A 126 17.26 -9.56 -4.17
N GLU A 127 17.22 -9.25 -5.47
CA GLU A 127 17.00 -10.27 -6.51
C GLU A 127 18.29 -10.43 -7.32
N ASN A 128 18.86 -11.63 -7.32
CA ASN A 128 19.95 -11.96 -8.24
C ASN A 128 19.40 -11.96 -9.66
N GLY A 129 20.07 -11.27 -10.59
CA GLY A 129 19.62 -11.06 -11.96
C GLY A 129 19.40 -12.30 -12.87
N LEU A 130 19.21 -13.50 -12.33
CA LEU A 130 18.85 -14.68 -13.10
C LEU A 130 17.34 -14.68 -13.38
N ILE A 131 17.05 -14.16 -14.56
CA ILE A 131 15.76 -14.12 -15.24
C ILE A 131 15.16 -15.52 -15.30
N HIS A 132 13.96 -15.69 -14.78
CA HIS A 132 13.12 -16.78 -15.27
C HIS A 132 12.76 -16.45 -16.72
N PRO A 133 12.97 -17.36 -17.69
CA PRO A 133 12.46 -17.14 -19.02
C PRO A 133 10.95 -16.86 -18.92
N PRO A 134 10.41 -15.95 -19.75
CA PRO A 134 8.97 -15.78 -19.89
C PRO A 134 8.31 -17.15 -19.91
N SER A 135 7.42 -17.42 -18.97
CA SER A 135 6.87 -18.77 -18.76
C SER A 135 6.24 -19.28 -20.05
N ALA A 136 6.86 -20.28 -20.68
CA ALA A 136 6.18 -21.12 -21.65
C ALA A 136 5.84 -22.45 -20.96
N ALA A 137 4.55 -22.79 -21.03
CA ALA A 137 3.82 -23.89 -20.37
C ALA A 137 3.32 -23.59 -18.93
N GLY A 138 2.01 -23.36 -18.79
CA GLY A 138 1.32 -23.28 -17.49
C GLY A 138 0.72 -21.93 -17.09
N GLU A 139 0.62 -20.96 -18.01
CA GLU A 139 -0.12 -19.70 -17.79
C GLU A 139 -1.63 -20.00 -17.63
N CYS A 140 -2.00 -20.37 -16.41
CA CYS A 140 -3.39 -20.60 -16.06
C CYS A 140 -4.19 -19.32 -16.32
N GLY A 141 -5.35 -19.45 -16.95
CA GLY A 141 -6.28 -18.35 -17.12
C GLY A 141 -6.16 -17.50 -18.37
N ILE A 142 -5.33 -17.87 -19.36
CA ILE A 142 -5.41 -17.28 -20.71
C ILE A 142 -6.59 -17.87 -21.49
N CYS A 143 -7.43 -17.01 -22.04
CA CYS A 143 -8.67 -17.26 -22.74
C CYS A 143 -8.53 -17.05 -24.24
N ASN A 144 -8.32 -18.14 -24.99
CA ASN A 144 -8.23 -18.12 -26.46
C ASN A 144 -7.12 -17.19 -27.00
N GLY A 145 -5.95 -17.22 -26.36
CA GLY A 145 -4.78 -16.40 -26.69
C GLY A 145 -4.68 -15.17 -25.79
N ASP A 146 -3.46 -14.73 -25.52
CA ASP A 146 -3.19 -13.60 -24.62
C ASP A 146 -3.49 -12.27 -25.33
N ASN A 147 -4.56 -11.61 -24.91
CA ASN A 147 -5.04 -10.34 -25.45
C ASN A 147 -4.69 -9.14 -24.57
N ARG A 148 -3.93 -9.35 -23.49
CA ARG A 148 -3.58 -8.30 -22.53
C ARG A 148 -2.77 -7.21 -23.18
N THR A 149 -3.02 -5.97 -22.77
CA THR A 149 -2.30 -4.80 -23.28
C THR A 149 -1.65 -4.02 -22.13
N PRO A 150 -0.48 -3.37 -22.34
CA PRO A 150 0.12 -2.53 -21.31
C PRO A 150 -0.81 -1.42 -20.82
N SER A 151 -0.77 -1.10 -19.53
CA SER A 151 -1.57 -0.05 -18.91
C SER A 151 -0.79 0.72 -17.83
N PHE A 152 -1.33 1.86 -17.37
CA PHE A 152 -0.68 2.77 -16.41
C PHE A 152 -1.68 3.42 -15.44
N GLU A 153 -2.78 2.75 -15.16
CA GLU A 153 -3.81 3.20 -14.21
C GLU A 153 -3.24 3.33 -12.79
N GLU A 154 -3.42 4.51 -12.18
CA GLU A 154 -2.78 4.85 -10.90
C GLU A 154 -3.61 4.47 -9.66
N TRP A 155 -4.67 3.68 -9.84
CA TRP A 155 -5.45 3.06 -8.76
C TRP A 155 -5.16 1.57 -8.58
N ALA A 156 -4.42 0.94 -9.50
CA ALA A 156 -4.01 -0.46 -9.41
C ALA A 156 -2.50 -0.55 -9.12
N CYS A 157 -2.10 -1.37 -8.14
CA CYS A 157 -0.70 -1.48 -7.73
C CYS A 157 -0.21 -2.93 -7.67
N ARG A 158 1.12 -3.09 -7.76
CA ARG A 158 1.81 -4.35 -7.51
C ARG A 158 2.10 -4.47 -6.02
N LEU A 159 1.90 -5.64 -5.44
CA LEU A 159 2.27 -5.95 -4.07
C LEU A 159 3.60 -6.69 -4.05
N MET A 160 4.61 -6.07 -3.47
CA MET A 160 5.92 -6.67 -3.22
C MET A 160 6.03 -7.12 -1.77
N PRO A 161 6.72 -8.25 -1.47
CA PRO A 161 7.48 -9.09 -2.39
C PRO A 161 6.67 -10.24 -3.01
N VAL A 162 5.35 -10.29 -2.79
CA VAL A 162 4.53 -11.45 -3.20
C VAL A 162 4.25 -11.50 -4.71
N GLY A 163 4.47 -10.39 -5.43
CA GLY A 163 4.22 -10.29 -6.87
C GLY A 163 2.73 -10.30 -7.25
N CYS A 164 1.84 -10.00 -6.30
CA CYS A 164 0.39 -9.89 -6.50
C CYS A 164 -0.02 -8.49 -6.96
N SER A 165 -1.33 -8.29 -7.13
CA SER A 165 -1.96 -7.01 -7.43
C SER A 165 -2.89 -6.55 -6.30
N ALA A 166 -3.20 -5.26 -6.26
CA ALA A 166 -4.25 -4.69 -5.41
C ALA A 166 -4.88 -3.46 -6.09
N SER A 167 -6.02 -2.99 -5.55
CA SER A 167 -6.75 -1.85 -6.11
C SER A 167 -7.27 -0.89 -5.06
N VAL A 168 -7.03 0.41 -5.26
CA VAL A 168 -7.52 1.51 -4.43
C VAL A 168 -9.00 1.75 -4.69
N TYR A 169 -9.81 1.72 -3.63
CA TYR A 169 -11.27 1.82 -3.76
C TYR A 169 -11.91 3.04 -3.10
N ASN A 170 -11.15 3.86 -2.37
CA ASN A 170 -11.65 5.08 -1.75
C ASN A 170 -10.59 6.18 -1.60
N THR A 171 -11.02 7.34 -1.14
CA THR A 171 -10.19 8.53 -0.94
C THR A 171 -9.19 8.42 0.22
N GLU A 172 -9.40 7.47 1.12
CA GLU A 172 -8.50 7.17 2.23
C GLU A 172 -7.32 6.26 1.83
N SER A 173 -7.20 5.95 0.53
CA SER A 173 -6.19 5.05 -0.04
C SER A 173 -6.31 3.61 0.43
N CYS A 174 -7.52 3.19 0.78
CA CYS A 174 -7.77 1.81 1.15
C CYS A 174 -7.85 0.94 -0.09
N MET A 175 -7.37 -0.29 0.08
CA MET A 175 -7.16 -1.21 -1.01
C MET A 175 -7.82 -2.56 -0.75
N VAL A 176 -8.18 -3.23 -1.83
CA VAL A 176 -8.60 -4.63 -1.82
C VAL A 176 -7.62 -5.48 -2.61
N SER A 177 -7.48 -6.75 -2.21
CA SER A 177 -6.62 -7.75 -2.85
C SER A 177 -7.15 -9.16 -2.57
N ALA A 178 -6.40 -10.19 -2.96
CA ALA A 178 -6.65 -11.58 -2.59
C ALA A 178 -6.03 -11.88 -1.22
N GLY A 179 -6.67 -12.74 -0.44
CA GLY A 179 -6.21 -13.09 0.90
C GLY A 179 -4.93 -13.91 0.89
N HIS A 180 -4.75 -14.78 -0.10
CA HIS A 180 -3.50 -15.54 -0.25
C HIS A 180 -2.27 -14.65 -0.51
N CYS A 181 -2.46 -13.40 -0.94
CA CYS A 181 -1.37 -12.45 -1.15
C CYS A 181 -0.85 -11.81 0.16
N MET A 182 -1.53 -12.02 1.29
CA MET A 182 -1.25 -11.29 2.54
C MET A 182 -0.13 -11.92 3.38
N SER A 183 1.08 -11.99 2.81
CA SER A 183 2.28 -12.53 3.48
C SER A 183 3.41 -11.50 3.51
N GLY A 184 4.17 -11.47 4.63
CA GLY A 184 5.34 -10.61 4.80
C GLY A 184 5.04 -9.10 4.94
N ASN A 185 6.12 -8.30 4.88
CA ASN A 185 6.12 -6.83 4.92
C ASN A 185 5.85 -6.26 3.53
N LEU A 186 4.56 -6.07 3.24
CA LEU A 186 4.07 -5.70 1.92
C LEU A 186 4.32 -4.22 1.60
N VAL A 187 4.65 -3.95 0.34
CA VAL A 187 4.73 -2.61 -0.24
C VAL A 187 3.85 -2.58 -1.49
N ALA A 188 2.93 -1.62 -1.53
CA ALA A 188 2.17 -1.28 -2.73
C ALA A 188 3.02 -0.39 -3.65
N GLN A 189 3.22 -0.83 -4.88
CA GLN A 189 4.02 -0.15 -5.89
C GLN A 189 3.14 0.28 -7.07
N PHE A 190 3.15 1.57 -7.36
CA PHE A 190 2.41 2.20 -8.46
C PHE A 190 3.39 2.65 -9.54
N ARG A 191 2.88 2.97 -10.75
CA ARG A 191 3.72 3.41 -11.88
C ARG A 191 4.94 2.50 -12.12
N VAL A 192 4.75 1.20 -11.93
CA VAL A 192 5.80 0.20 -12.09
C VAL A 192 6.32 0.26 -13.53
N PRO A 193 7.62 0.50 -13.75
CA PRO A 193 8.18 0.54 -15.09
C PRO A 193 8.06 -0.81 -15.80
N PRO A 194 8.11 -0.83 -17.14
CA PRO A 194 8.29 -2.07 -17.89
C PRO A 194 9.50 -2.85 -17.38
N SER A 195 9.40 -4.17 -17.39
CA SER A 195 10.51 -5.05 -17.04
C SER A 195 11.67 -4.87 -18.01
N SER A 196 12.91 -4.94 -17.51
CA SER A 196 14.13 -4.76 -18.30
C SER A 196 14.92 -6.05 -18.34
N GLY A 197 15.20 -6.56 -19.55
CA GLY A 197 15.78 -7.89 -19.72
C GLY A 197 14.96 -8.96 -19.00
N CYS A 198 13.63 -8.89 -19.06
CA CYS A 198 12.69 -9.78 -18.34
C CYS A 198 12.81 -9.73 -16.80
N ARG A 199 13.47 -8.71 -16.22
CA ARG A 199 13.55 -8.49 -14.77
C ARG A 199 12.54 -7.44 -14.33
N PRO A 200 11.67 -7.74 -13.34
CA PRO A 200 10.81 -6.75 -12.73
C PRO A 200 11.60 -5.54 -12.25
N GLN A 201 11.16 -4.35 -12.64
CA GLN A 201 11.70 -3.08 -12.15
C GLN A 201 10.83 -2.58 -10.99
N ASN A 202 11.41 -1.85 -10.04
CA ASN A 202 10.66 -1.12 -9.02
C ASN A 202 10.43 0.32 -9.48
N PRO A 203 9.29 0.95 -9.14
CA PRO A 203 9.10 2.37 -9.39
C PRO A 203 9.95 3.21 -8.41
N GLY A 204 10.05 4.52 -8.65
CA GLY A 204 10.72 5.43 -7.73
C GLY A 204 10.13 5.36 -6.31
N VAL A 205 10.90 5.72 -5.29
CA VAL A 205 10.51 5.54 -3.88
C VAL A 205 9.29 6.37 -3.49
N SER A 206 9.04 7.44 -4.24
CA SER A 206 7.82 8.26 -4.08
C SER A 206 6.54 7.59 -4.60
N ASP A 207 6.65 6.49 -5.35
CA ASP A 207 5.51 5.71 -5.87
C ASP A 207 5.34 4.37 -5.12
N GLN A 208 6.01 4.21 -3.96
CA GLN A 208 5.96 3.05 -3.10
C GLN A 208 5.34 3.39 -1.73
N PHE A 209 4.45 2.53 -1.24
CA PHE A 209 3.70 2.76 -0.01
C PHE A 209 3.70 1.50 0.87
N PRO A 210 4.03 1.59 2.17
CA PRO A 210 4.04 0.44 3.06
C PRO A 210 2.60 0.04 3.39
N ILE A 211 2.32 -1.26 3.50
CA ILE A 211 1.03 -1.74 4.03
C ILE A 211 1.14 -1.79 5.56
N ILE A 212 0.32 -0.98 6.24
CA ILE A 212 0.38 -0.80 7.71
C ILE A 212 -0.70 -1.59 8.45
N SER A 213 -1.79 -1.94 7.77
CA SER A 213 -2.85 -2.75 8.36
C SER A 213 -3.57 -3.56 7.29
N ARG A 214 -4.03 -4.75 7.68
CA ARG A 214 -4.73 -5.68 6.79
C ARG A 214 -5.69 -6.59 7.54
N GLN A 215 -6.77 -6.96 6.86
CA GLN A 215 -7.65 -8.07 7.22
C GLN A 215 -7.81 -8.95 6.00
N SER A 216 -7.73 -10.27 6.18
CA SER A 216 -7.75 -11.19 5.04
C SER A 216 -8.24 -12.57 5.40
N THR A 217 -8.76 -13.27 4.41
CA THR A 217 -9.09 -14.69 4.48
C THR A 217 -8.56 -15.38 3.24
N ASN A 218 -7.87 -16.51 3.40
CA ASN A 218 -7.50 -17.42 2.32
C ASN A 218 -8.22 -18.76 2.54
N GLY A 219 -9.49 -18.82 2.17
CA GLY A 219 -10.39 -19.96 2.37
C GLY A 219 -10.77 -20.69 1.07
N GLY A 220 -10.07 -20.43 -0.03
CA GLY A 220 -10.36 -20.99 -1.36
C GLY A 220 -11.40 -20.19 -2.16
N VAL A 221 -11.94 -20.80 -3.20
CA VAL A 221 -12.85 -20.16 -4.18
C VAL A 221 -14.04 -19.47 -3.49
N GLY A 222 -14.18 -18.17 -3.73
CA GLY A 222 -15.26 -17.35 -3.17
C GLY A 222 -15.11 -17.02 -1.68
N ASN A 223 -14.00 -17.42 -1.05
CA ASN A 223 -13.64 -17.00 0.30
C ASN A 223 -12.14 -16.67 0.38
N ASP A 224 -11.63 -15.99 -0.63
CA ASP A 224 -10.25 -15.53 -0.72
C ASP A 224 -10.26 -14.02 -0.98
N TRP A 225 -9.87 -13.22 0.00
CA TRP A 225 -9.99 -11.76 -0.05
C TRP A 225 -9.10 -11.09 0.99
N ALA A 226 -8.74 -9.84 0.72
CA ALA A 226 -8.03 -8.97 1.64
C ALA A 226 -8.51 -7.52 1.52
N VAL A 227 -8.49 -6.82 2.65
CA VAL A 227 -8.62 -5.36 2.78
C VAL A 227 -7.35 -4.86 3.43
N MET A 228 -6.82 -3.74 2.95
CA MET A 228 -5.57 -3.17 3.44
C MET A 228 -5.61 -1.65 3.47
N THR A 229 -4.80 -1.08 4.36
CA THR A 229 -4.49 0.35 4.40
C THR A 229 -3.00 0.56 4.20
N THR A 230 -2.66 1.70 3.59
CA THR A 230 -1.26 2.10 3.41
C THR A 230 -0.83 3.17 4.40
N GLY A 231 0.45 3.16 4.75
CA GLY A 231 1.14 4.31 5.29
C GLY A 231 1.44 5.35 4.21
N THR A 232 2.37 6.24 4.50
CA THR A 232 2.80 7.28 3.56
C THR A 232 4.04 6.85 2.75
N ASN A 233 4.16 7.39 1.53
CA ASN A 233 5.38 7.28 0.74
C ASN A 233 6.49 8.19 1.29
N ASN A 234 7.65 8.20 0.63
CA ASN A 234 8.79 9.03 1.02
C ASN A 234 8.53 10.55 1.06
N VAL A 235 7.44 11.04 0.46
CA VAL A 235 7.07 12.47 0.47
C VAL A 235 5.85 12.75 1.36
N GLY A 236 5.51 11.82 2.26
CA GLY A 236 4.45 12.01 3.26
C GLY A 236 3.02 11.94 2.70
N GLN A 237 2.83 11.35 1.52
CA GLN A 237 1.52 11.23 0.86
C GLN A 237 1.00 9.79 0.93
N LYS A 238 -0.33 9.62 0.99
CA LYS A 238 -1.00 8.36 0.66
C LYS A 238 -1.29 8.26 -0.85
N ALA A 239 -1.61 7.05 -1.33
CA ALA A 239 -1.80 6.78 -2.76
C ALA A 239 -2.85 7.70 -3.42
N PHE A 240 -4.04 7.86 -2.83
CA PHE A 240 -5.08 8.73 -3.37
C PHE A 240 -4.70 10.21 -3.29
N GLN A 241 -3.99 10.64 -2.24
CA GLN A 241 -3.49 12.02 -2.17
C GLN A 241 -2.50 12.33 -3.29
N ARG A 242 -1.72 11.33 -3.70
CA ARG A 242 -0.72 11.45 -4.76
C ARG A 242 -1.33 11.44 -6.15
N TYR A 243 -2.25 10.52 -6.42
CA TYR A 243 -2.76 10.27 -7.78
C TYR A 243 -4.17 10.80 -8.03
N GLY A 244 -4.96 11.04 -6.98
CA GLY A 244 -6.34 11.53 -7.10
C GLY A 244 -7.32 10.56 -7.77
N VAL A 245 -6.94 9.30 -7.97
CA VAL A 245 -7.75 8.29 -8.67
C VAL A 245 -8.01 7.05 -7.83
N MET A 246 -9.19 6.47 -8.01
CA MET A 246 -9.65 5.23 -7.39
C MET A 246 -10.64 4.50 -8.31
N ARG A 247 -11.03 3.28 -7.95
CA ARG A 247 -12.23 2.61 -8.49
C ARG A 247 -13.18 2.24 -7.36
N PRO A 248 -14.35 2.90 -7.25
CA PRO A 248 -15.26 2.62 -6.16
C PRO A 248 -15.78 1.18 -6.22
N ILE A 249 -16.14 0.63 -5.07
CA ILE A 249 -16.84 -0.65 -4.99
C ILE A 249 -18.26 -0.51 -5.54
N ALA A 250 -18.70 -1.47 -6.35
CA ALA A 250 -20.04 -1.48 -6.90
C ALA A 250 -21.10 -1.74 -5.80
N GLU A 251 -22.16 -0.94 -5.78
CA GLU A 251 -23.31 -1.15 -4.90
C GLU A 251 -24.23 -2.27 -5.42
N VAL A 252 -24.37 -2.36 -6.74
CA VAL A 252 -25.20 -3.35 -7.43
C VAL A 252 -24.30 -4.19 -8.30
N LEU A 253 -24.28 -5.49 -8.02
CA LEU A 253 -23.47 -6.44 -8.75
C LEU A 253 -24.17 -6.88 -10.05
N PRO A 254 -23.49 -6.85 -11.22
CA PRO A 254 -24.03 -7.33 -12.49
C PRO A 254 -24.07 -8.86 -12.53
N SER A 255 -24.96 -9.43 -13.35
CA SER A 255 -24.97 -10.88 -13.65
C SER A 255 -24.33 -11.24 -14.99
N SER A 256 -24.17 -10.26 -15.89
CA SER A 256 -23.58 -10.42 -17.21
C SER A 256 -23.03 -9.08 -17.71
N GLY A 257 -22.18 -9.12 -18.74
CA GLY A 257 -21.66 -7.94 -19.45
C GLY A 257 -20.14 -7.89 -19.52
N ALA A 258 -19.63 -6.89 -20.23
CA ALA A 258 -18.20 -6.68 -20.45
C ALA A 258 -17.51 -6.21 -19.17
N THR A 259 -16.29 -6.70 -18.96
CA THR A 259 -15.50 -6.48 -17.76
C THR A 259 -14.03 -6.31 -18.10
N ASP A 260 -13.29 -5.71 -17.19
CA ASP A 260 -11.86 -5.45 -17.33
C ASP A 260 -11.11 -5.85 -16.06
N VAL A 261 -9.83 -6.18 -16.21
CA VAL A 261 -8.92 -6.53 -15.11
C VAL A 261 -7.60 -5.80 -15.31
N TRP A 262 -7.22 -4.96 -14.34
CA TRP A 262 -5.89 -4.35 -14.28
C TRP A 262 -5.02 -5.07 -13.26
N GLY A 263 -3.87 -5.54 -13.69
CA GLY A 263 -2.98 -6.31 -12.82
C GLY A 263 -1.55 -6.39 -13.31
N TYR A 264 -0.72 -6.98 -12.46
CA TYR A 264 0.72 -7.11 -12.66
C TYR A 264 1.08 -8.56 -12.95
N GLY A 265 0.33 -9.18 -13.85
CA GLY A 265 0.55 -10.55 -14.27
C GLY A 265 1.92 -10.79 -14.89
N VAL A 266 2.43 -12.02 -14.82
CA VAL A 266 3.56 -12.46 -15.64
C VAL A 266 3.15 -12.52 -17.10
N SER A 267 4.12 -12.40 -17.99
CA SER A 267 3.88 -12.41 -19.43
C SER A 267 5.00 -13.14 -20.14
N SER A 268 4.64 -13.80 -21.22
CA SER A 268 5.59 -14.33 -22.19
C SER A 268 6.38 -13.23 -22.92
N ILE A 269 5.90 -11.98 -22.87
CA ILE A 269 6.61 -10.79 -23.36
C ILE A 269 7.40 -10.19 -22.20
N CYS A 270 8.73 -10.23 -22.32
CA CYS A 270 9.64 -9.88 -21.24
C CYS A 270 9.40 -8.50 -20.62
N GLU A 271 9.10 -7.48 -21.42
CA GLU A 271 8.88 -6.12 -20.93
C GLU A 271 7.57 -5.97 -20.15
N ARG A 272 6.63 -6.92 -20.29
CA ARG A 272 5.30 -6.87 -19.68
C ARG A 272 5.19 -7.66 -18.38
N THR A 273 6.12 -8.58 -18.13
CA THR A 273 6.06 -9.42 -16.93
C THR A 273 6.13 -8.54 -15.67
N GLN A 274 5.18 -8.72 -14.74
CA GLN A 274 5.10 -7.94 -13.49
C GLN A 274 5.07 -6.41 -13.69
N ALA A 275 4.70 -5.96 -14.89
CA ALA A 275 4.31 -4.59 -15.23
C ALA A 275 2.78 -4.55 -15.41
N GLN A 276 2.18 -3.37 -15.31
CA GLN A 276 0.73 -3.27 -15.34
C GLN A 276 0.19 -3.59 -16.74
N GLN A 277 -0.83 -4.44 -16.77
CA GLN A 277 -1.55 -4.84 -17.97
C GLN A 277 -3.06 -4.72 -17.72
N ASP A 278 -3.78 -4.33 -18.76
CA ASP A 278 -5.23 -4.40 -18.86
C ASP A 278 -5.62 -5.70 -19.61
N SER A 279 -6.69 -6.34 -19.15
CA SER A 279 -7.31 -7.47 -19.82
C SER A 279 -8.82 -7.25 -19.97
N PRO A 280 -9.33 -7.12 -21.20
CA PRO A 280 -10.77 -7.08 -21.45
C PRO A 280 -11.38 -8.49 -21.44
N GLY A 281 -12.67 -8.58 -21.10
CA GLY A 281 -13.39 -9.84 -21.03
C GLY A 281 -14.87 -9.67 -20.74
N ASN A 282 -15.52 -10.75 -20.29
CA ASN A 282 -16.93 -10.76 -19.95
C ASN A 282 -17.19 -11.64 -18.73
N ILE A 283 -18.26 -11.30 -18.00
CA ILE A 283 -18.86 -12.18 -16.99
C ILE A 283 -19.43 -13.42 -17.69
N ILE A 284 -18.95 -14.61 -17.29
CA ILE A 284 -19.56 -15.90 -17.67
C ILE A 284 -20.73 -16.21 -16.74
N SER A 285 -20.49 -16.16 -15.43
CA SER A 285 -21.53 -16.41 -14.44
C SER A 285 -21.27 -15.70 -13.12
N ARG A 286 -22.35 -15.35 -12.41
CA ARG A 286 -22.30 -14.90 -11.03
C ARG A 286 -22.80 -16.01 -10.10
N GLN A 287 -21.91 -16.51 -9.26
CA GLN A 287 -22.22 -17.48 -8.21
C GLN A 287 -22.49 -16.77 -6.88
N ALA A 288 -22.84 -17.52 -5.84
CA ALA A 288 -23.20 -16.96 -4.53
C ALA A 288 -22.08 -16.08 -3.92
N THR A 289 -20.82 -16.47 -4.08
CA THR A 289 -19.67 -15.79 -3.46
C THR A 289 -18.55 -15.44 -4.43
N PHE A 290 -18.68 -15.79 -5.71
CA PHE A 290 -17.65 -15.52 -6.72
C PHE A 290 -18.25 -15.29 -8.11
N TYR A 291 -17.45 -14.75 -9.00
CA TYR A 291 -17.68 -14.68 -10.44
C TYR A 291 -16.83 -15.71 -11.17
N THR A 292 -17.33 -16.18 -12.31
CA THR A 292 -16.48 -16.72 -13.38
C THR A 292 -16.47 -15.77 -14.58
N TYR A 293 -15.32 -15.64 -15.25
CA TYR A 293 -15.14 -14.67 -16.34
C TYR A 293 -14.11 -15.11 -17.38
N THR A 294 -14.02 -14.33 -18.47
CA THR A 294 -13.15 -14.60 -19.63
C THR A 294 -11.92 -13.68 -19.75
N ASN A 295 -11.75 -12.70 -18.87
CA ASN A 295 -10.53 -11.87 -18.83
C ASN A 295 -9.29 -12.77 -18.66
N ASP A 296 -8.25 -12.48 -19.43
CA ASP A 296 -6.94 -13.11 -19.33
C ASP A 296 -6.26 -12.71 -18.04
N VAL A 297 -5.86 -13.72 -17.28
CA VAL A 297 -5.09 -13.55 -16.05
C VAL A 297 -3.95 -14.56 -16.03
N THR A 298 -2.93 -14.28 -15.23
CA THR A 298 -1.77 -15.14 -15.01
C THR A 298 -1.27 -14.98 -13.57
N GLY A 299 -0.20 -15.71 -13.22
CA GLY A 299 0.64 -15.44 -12.06
C GLY A 299 0.78 -13.93 -11.78
N GLY A 300 0.39 -13.44 -10.60
CA GLY A 300 0.49 -12.03 -10.22
C GLY A 300 -0.75 -11.16 -10.44
N ASN A 301 -1.73 -11.62 -11.23
CA ASN A 301 -3.06 -10.99 -11.30
C ASN A 301 -3.91 -11.24 -10.04
N SER A 302 -3.52 -12.15 -9.15
CA SER A 302 -4.17 -12.32 -7.85
C SER A 302 -4.26 -11.00 -7.11
N GLY A 303 -5.47 -10.64 -6.69
CA GLY A 303 -5.80 -9.39 -6.02
C GLY A 303 -6.10 -8.20 -6.92
N SER A 304 -6.01 -8.35 -8.25
CA SER A 304 -6.51 -7.34 -9.19
C SER A 304 -8.00 -7.07 -8.96
N GLY A 305 -8.42 -5.82 -9.08
CA GLY A 305 -9.82 -5.47 -9.17
C GLY A 305 -10.46 -6.08 -10.41
N TYR A 306 -11.57 -6.80 -10.22
CA TYR A 306 -12.45 -7.25 -11.30
C TYR A 306 -13.50 -6.17 -11.53
N ILE A 307 -13.45 -5.51 -12.69
CA ILE A 307 -14.14 -4.24 -12.94
C ILE A 307 -15.33 -4.42 -13.87
N PHE A 308 -16.44 -3.76 -13.53
CA PHE A 308 -17.59 -3.56 -14.41
C PHE A 308 -18.03 -2.10 -14.33
N GLN A 309 -18.20 -1.43 -15.48
CA GLN A 309 -18.61 -0.02 -15.55
C GLN A 309 -17.82 0.89 -14.60
N ASN A 310 -16.49 0.73 -14.59
CA ASN A 310 -15.57 1.51 -13.75
C ASN A 310 -15.73 1.31 -12.23
N GLN A 311 -16.38 0.22 -11.80
CA GLN A 311 -16.53 -0.14 -10.39
C GLN A 311 -15.96 -1.53 -10.10
N ILE A 312 -15.39 -1.71 -8.92
CA ILE A 312 -14.90 -3.01 -8.44
C ILE A 312 -16.10 -3.87 -8.06
N ILE A 313 -16.31 -4.98 -8.77
CA ILE A 313 -17.35 -5.99 -8.49
C ILE A 313 -16.78 -7.25 -7.83
N GLY A 314 -15.46 -7.41 -7.81
CA GLY A 314 -14.76 -8.50 -7.14
C GLY A 314 -13.24 -8.32 -7.16
N VAL A 315 -12.54 -9.29 -6.59
CA VAL A 315 -11.07 -9.39 -6.64
C VAL A 315 -10.68 -10.70 -7.31
N VAL A 316 -9.76 -10.65 -8.27
CA VAL A 316 -9.21 -11.83 -8.95
C VAL A 316 -8.49 -12.71 -7.93
N THR A 317 -8.75 -14.01 -7.92
CA THR A 317 -8.16 -14.92 -6.91
C THR A 317 -7.66 -16.23 -7.45
N HIS A 318 -8.33 -16.79 -8.47
CA HIS A 318 -7.96 -18.07 -9.04
C HIS A 318 -8.03 -17.98 -10.56
N CYS A 319 -7.11 -18.66 -11.21
CA CYS A 319 -7.09 -18.87 -12.65
C CYS A 319 -7.54 -20.31 -12.95
N ASN A 320 -8.13 -20.52 -14.13
CA ASN A 320 -8.45 -21.88 -14.58
C ASN A 320 -7.30 -22.42 -15.47
N GLN A 321 -6.71 -23.55 -15.05
CA GLN A 321 -5.62 -24.23 -15.78
C GLN A 321 -6.05 -24.71 -17.18
N GLY A 322 -7.35 -24.93 -17.41
CA GLY A 322 -7.90 -25.36 -18.70
C GLY A 322 -8.30 -24.21 -19.64
N GLY A 323 -7.97 -22.96 -19.31
CA GLY A 323 -8.34 -21.77 -20.08
C GLY A 323 -9.41 -20.94 -19.38
N CYS A 324 -10.56 -20.72 -20.01
CA CYS A 324 -11.57 -19.78 -19.50
C CYS A 324 -12.34 -20.24 -18.27
N GLY A 325 -12.97 -19.29 -17.59
CA GLY A 325 -13.63 -19.51 -16.30
C GLY A 325 -12.74 -19.15 -15.12
N ASN A 326 -11.95 -18.09 -15.27
CA ASN A 326 -11.18 -17.48 -14.18
C ASN A 326 -12.12 -16.95 -13.11
N ILE A 327 -11.62 -16.83 -11.89
CA ILE A 327 -12.44 -16.63 -10.70
C ILE A 327 -12.06 -15.35 -9.97
N ALA A 328 -13.09 -14.63 -9.54
CA ALA A 328 -12.96 -13.49 -8.66
C ALA A 328 -13.90 -13.67 -7.47
N THR A 329 -13.39 -13.49 -6.25
CA THR A 329 -14.23 -13.41 -5.06
C THR A 329 -15.10 -12.16 -5.16
N ARG A 330 -16.40 -12.29 -4.93
CA ARG A 330 -17.34 -11.17 -4.99
C ARG A 330 -17.05 -10.15 -3.90
N ILE A 331 -17.10 -8.87 -4.26
CA ILE A 331 -16.83 -7.77 -3.32
C ILE A 331 -17.90 -7.66 -2.22
N ASP A 332 -19.09 -8.20 -2.45
CA ASP A 332 -20.21 -8.22 -1.49
C ASP A 332 -20.29 -9.51 -0.66
N HIS A 333 -19.29 -10.39 -0.73
CA HIS A 333 -19.18 -11.52 0.18
C HIS A 333 -19.22 -11.03 1.64
N SER A 334 -20.08 -11.59 2.48
CA SER A 334 -20.44 -10.99 3.78
C SER A 334 -19.25 -10.71 4.69
N ALA A 335 -18.32 -11.66 4.81
CA ALA A 335 -17.10 -11.49 5.61
C ALA A 335 -16.16 -10.44 5.02
N PHE A 336 -16.05 -10.39 3.69
CA PHE A 336 -15.24 -9.39 2.99
C PHE A 336 -15.81 -7.98 3.16
N LYS A 337 -17.12 -7.82 2.99
CA LYS A 337 -17.83 -6.56 3.21
C LYS A 337 -17.71 -6.10 4.67
N ALA A 338 -17.77 -7.02 5.63
CA ALA A 338 -17.56 -6.70 7.04
C ALA A 338 -16.11 -6.22 7.29
N ALA A 339 -15.11 -6.85 6.68
CA ALA A 339 -13.73 -6.41 6.78
C ALA A 339 -13.49 -5.04 6.13
N ILE A 340 -14.14 -4.76 4.99
CA ILE A 340 -14.12 -3.44 4.36
C ILE A 340 -14.67 -2.40 5.34
N ALA A 341 -15.85 -2.65 5.90
CA ALA A 341 -16.47 -1.74 6.87
C ALA A 341 -15.65 -1.55 8.15
N ALA A 342 -14.96 -2.61 8.61
CA ALA A 342 -14.19 -2.57 9.85
C ALA A 342 -12.83 -1.88 9.68
N LEU A 343 -12.06 -2.25 8.65
CA LEU A 343 -10.70 -1.76 8.46
C LEU A 343 -10.68 -0.39 7.79
N CYS A 344 -11.56 -0.20 6.82
CA CYS A 344 -11.63 1.05 6.08
C CYS A 344 -13.07 1.36 5.63
N PRO A 345 -13.90 1.81 6.58
CA PRO A 345 -15.29 2.17 6.30
C PRO A 345 -15.34 3.13 5.10
N ALA A 346 -16.07 2.71 4.06
CA ALA A 346 -16.42 3.58 2.94
C ALA A 346 -17.41 4.62 3.45
N GLY A 347 -17.17 5.88 3.15
CA GLY A 347 -17.87 6.97 3.84
C GLY A 347 -17.10 7.36 5.09
N GLY A 348 -16.52 8.53 4.98
CA GLY A 348 -15.77 9.22 6.00
C GLY A 348 -15.75 10.67 5.56
N VAL A 349 -15.79 11.58 6.51
CA VAL A 349 -15.57 13.01 6.23
C VAL A 349 -14.30 13.16 5.40
N GLY A 350 -14.40 13.68 4.19
CA GLY A 350 -13.25 14.08 3.38
C GLY A 350 -12.80 15.50 3.74
N CYS A 351 -11.66 15.92 3.19
CA CYS A 351 -11.19 17.29 3.40
C CYS A 351 -12.15 18.35 2.84
N ASP A 352 -12.82 18.04 1.73
CA ASP A 352 -13.78 18.94 1.09
C ASP A 352 -15.11 19.04 1.84
N ASP A 353 -15.40 18.08 2.74
CA ASP A 353 -16.56 18.10 3.61
C ASP A 353 -16.38 19.03 4.81
N ILE A 354 -15.13 19.40 5.12
CA ILE A 354 -14.79 20.24 6.27
C ILE A 354 -14.93 21.71 5.88
N GLN A 355 -15.86 22.40 6.53
CA GLN A 355 -16.00 23.84 6.40
C GLN A 355 -14.90 24.58 7.17
N LYS A 356 -14.59 24.14 8.39
CA LYS A 356 -13.56 24.76 9.25
C LYS A 356 -13.23 23.94 10.48
N HIS A 357 -12.00 24.11 10.94
CA HIS A 357 -11.50 23.64 12.24
C HIS A 357 -11.16 24.83 13.15
N LYS A 358 -11.59 24.78 14.41
CA LYS A 358 -11.28 25.80 15.43
C LYS A 358 -10.77 25.15 16.71
N SER A 359 -9.55 25.50 17.11
CA SER A 359 -8.92 25.11 18.38
C SER A 359 -8.65 26.34 19.24
N LYS A 360 -8.70 26.19 20.57
CA LYS A 360 -8.15 27.17 21.52
C LYS A 360 -7.74 26.50 22.82
N CYS A 361 -6.73 27.06 23.47
CA CYS A 361 -6.45 26.73 24.86
C CYS A 361 -7.32 27.55 25.82
N LYS A 362 -7.61 26.97 26.99
CA LYS A 362 -8.30 27.63 28.10
C LYS A 362 -7.26 28.13 29.11
N SER A 363 -7.69 29.04 30.00
CA SER A 363 -6.88 29.54 31.12
C SER A 363 -6.42 28.46 32.11
N ASN A 364 -6.99 27.26 32.05
CA ASN A 364 -6.62 26.13 32.89
C ASN A 364 -5.76 25.09 32.14
N GLY A 365 -5.09 25.47 31.05
CA GLY A 365 -4.26 24.58 30.23
C GLY A 365 -5.05 23.59 29.34
N GLY A 366 -6.39 23.59 29.42
CA GLY A 366 -7.22 22.67 28.65
C GLY A 366 -7.46 23.13 27.22
N ILE A 367 -6.99 22.37 26.24
CA ILE A 367 -7.32 22.51 24.82
C ILE A 367 -8.76 22.07 24.57
N LYS A 368 -9.48 22.87 23.78
CA LYS A 368 -10.81 22.55 23.26
C LYS A 368 -10.95 23.02 21.82
N GLY A 369 -11.83 22.38 21.08
CA GLY A 369 -12.17 22.85 19.76
C GLY A 369 -13.30 22.08 19.11
N LYS A 370 -13.47 22.34 17.82
CA LYS A 370 -14.48 21.70 17.00
C LYS A 370 -14.10 21.73 15.53
N VAL A 371 -14.50 20.68 14.83
CA VAL A 371 -14.54 20.61 13.37
C VAL A 371 -16.00 20.82 12.94
N VAL A 372 -16.21 21.61 11.90
CA VAL A 372 -17.53 21.90 11.32
C VAL A 372 -17.53 21.46 9.87
N LEU A 373 -18.56 20.73 9.48
CA LEU A 373 -18.76 20.21 8.13
C LEU A 373 -19.77 21.04 7.34
N PHE A 374 -19.74 20.96 6.01
CA PHE A 374 -20.73 21.59 5.14
C PHE A 374 -22.11 20.91 5.24
N THR A 375 -22.13 19.58 5.37
CA THR A 375 -23.35 18.75 5.40
C THR A 375 -23.52 18.08 6.77
N ASN A 376 -24.70 17.48 6.99
CA ASN A 376 -25.02 16.64 8.14
C ASN A 376 -25.12 15.15 7.77
N GLU A 377 -24.65 14.77 6.58
CA GLU A 377 -24.72 13.40 6.08
C GLU A 377 -23.84 12.47 6.92
N PHE A 378 -22.73 12.99 7.42
CA PHE A 378 -21.77 12.28 8.28
C PHE A 378 -22.18 12.25 9.76
N ASN A 379 -23.45 12.49 10.09
CA ASN A 379 -23.90 12.46 11.49
C ASN A 379 -23.76 11.04 12.07
N GLY A 380 -23.02 10.92 13.17
CA GLY A 380 -22.67 9.65 13.80
C GLY A 380 -21.33 9.08 13.34
N GLU A 381 -20.74 9.59 12.25
CA GLU A 381 -19.40 9.21 11.83
C GLU A 381 -18.31 9.79 12.74
N LYS A 382 -17.08 9.33 12.53
CA LYS A 382 -15.92 9.65 13.35
C LYS A 382 -14.88 10.39 12.53
N ILE A 383 -14.30 11.43 13.12
CA ILE A 383 -13.06 12.06 12.67
C ILE A 383 -12.01 11.98 13.77
N GLN A 384 -10.75 12.13 13.41
CA GLN A 384 -9.65 12.11 14.37
C GLN A 384 -8.85 13.41 14.30
N VAL A 385 -8.46 13.89 15.47
CA VAL A 385 -7.49 14.95 15.65
C VAL A 385 -6.35 14.46 16.52
N ASN A 386 -5.15 14.97 16.32
CA ASN A 386 -3.98 14.66 17.12
C ASN A 386 -3.41 15.95 17.72
N ILE A 387 -2.92 15.89 18.96
CA ILE A 387 -2.22 16.98 19.63
C ILE A 387 -0.74 16.62 19.71
N ASP A 388 0.12 17.46 19.11
CA ASP A 388 1.59 17.38 19.10
C ASP A 388 2.24 16.10 18.55
N GLY A 389 1.49 15.27 17.84
CA GLY A 389 1.95 13.96 17.36
C GLY A 389 1.66 12.84 18.35
N ASP A 390 1.53 13.15 19.63
CA ASP A 390 1.56 12.14 20.70
C ASP A 390 0.18 11.57 21.06
N ARG A 391 -0.89 12.34 20.82
CA ARG A 391 -2.22 11.96 21.33
C ARG A 391 -3.30 12.07 20.27
N GLU A 392 -3.78 10.92 19.82
CA GLU A 392 -4.93 10.83 18.92
C GLU A 392 -6.27 10.83 19.67
N ILE A 393 -7.22 11.61 19.16
CA ILE A 393 -8.54 11.84 19.75
C ILE A 393 -9.59 11.58 18.69
N GLU A 394 -10.43 10.56 18.93
CA GLU A 394 -11.57 10.24 18.08
C GLU A 394 -12.79 11.08 18.48
N LEU A 395 -13.44 11.70 17.48
CA LEU A 395 -14.57 12.60 17.66
C LEU A 395 -15.77 12.10 16.88
N THR A 396 -16.89 11.87 17.56
CA THR A 396 -18.17 11.60 16.90
C THR A 396 -18.80 12.89 16.41
N ILE A 397 -19.26 12.88 15.16
CA ILE A 397 -19.98 13.99 14.54
C ILE A 397 -21.43 13.98 15.02
N SER A 398 -21.89 15.12 15.53
CA SER A 398 -23.28 15.39 15.88
C SER A 398 -23.80 16.54 15.01
N GLY A 399 -24.76 16.22 14.14
CA GLY A 399 -25.23 17.07 13.06
C GLY A 399 -24.09 17.36 12.08
N LYS A 400 -23.57 18.60 12.13
CA LYS A 400 -22.45 19.07 11.29
C LYS A 400 -21.16 19.31 12.07
N LYS A 401 -21.04 18.78 13.28
CA LYS A 401 -19.96 19.19 14.21
C LYS A 401 -19.38 18.00 14.95
N ALA A 402 -18.06 17.92 15.02
CA ALA A 402 -17.36 17.09 16.00
C ALA A 402 -16.65 17.99 17.00
N VAL A 403 -16.70 17.68 18.30
CA VAL A 403 -16.25 18.57 19.37
C VAL A 403 -15.34 17.83 20.35
N TYR A 404 -14.21 18.43 20.71
CA TYR A 404 -13.30 17.96 21.75
C TYR A 404 -13.10 19.03 22.82
N LYS A 405 -12.94 18.61 24.07
CA LYS A 405 -12.82 19.50 25.22
C LYS A 405 -11.94 18.87 26.29
N ASN A 406 -11.19 19.74 27.00
CA ASN A 406 -10.48 19.42 28.24
C ASN A 406 -9.32 18.43 28.06
N PHE A 407 -8.57 18.58 26.97
CA PHE A 407 -7.29 17.92 26.80
C PHE A 407 -6.23 18.82 27.41
N PHE A 408 -5.72 18.44 28.58
CA PHE A 408 -4.77 19.24 29.33
C PHE A 408 -3.37 18.98 28.83
N GLU A 409 -2.69 20.05 28.44
CA GLU A 409 -1.28 20.02 28.02
C GLU A 409 -0.45 20.96 28.91
N SER A 410 0.88 20.81 28.86
CA SER A 410 1.80 21.72 29.52
C SER A 410 1.66 23.16 29.00
N PRO A 411 2.10 24.20 29.73
CA PRO A 411 2.19 25.55 29.15
C PRO A 411 3.07 25.57 27.90
N GLY A 412 2.66 26.31 26.87
CA GLY A 412 3.41 26.40 25.60
C GLY A 412 2.57 26.37 24.33
N GLU A 413 3.24 26.37 23.18
CA GLU A 413 2.61 26.22 21.87
C GLU A 413 2.36 24.73 21.58
N HIS A 414 1.15 24.41 21.14
CA HIS A 414 0.71 23.08 20.74
C HIS A 414 0.11 23.10 19.34
N THR A 415 0.31 22.04 18.58
CA THR A 415 -0.29 21.81 17.27
C THR A 415 -1.41 20.80 17.37
N VAL A 416 -2.61 21.20 16.97
CA VAL A 416 -3.78 20.33 16.81
C VAL A 416 -3.95 20.00 15.33
N MET A 417 -3.60 18.78 14.95
CA MET A 417 -3.65 18.26 13.59
C MET A 417 -4.95 17.50 13.33
N MET A 418 -5.52 17.61 12.13
CA MET A 418 -6.54 16.65 11.69
C MET A 418 -5.86 15.42 11.09
N THR A 419 -6.09 14.24 11.66
CA THR A 419 -5.46 12.97 11.22
C THR A 419 -6.41 12.09 10.42
N ARG A 420 -7.72 12.20 10.66
CA ARG A 420 -8.74 11.50 9.86
C ARG A 420 -9.97 12.37 9.65
N PRO A 421 -10.21 12.88 8.43
CA PRO A 421 -9.28 12.87 7.29
C PRO A 421 -8.00 13.69 7.59
N ARG A 422 -6.87 13.36 6.95
CA ARG A 422 -5.65 14.17 7.04
C ARG A 422 -5.80 15.41 6.15
N CYS A 423 -6.03 16.57 6.78
CA CYS A 423 -6.25 17.83 6.08
C CYS A 423 -5.37 18.95 6.64
N VAL A 424 -4.15 19.07 6.10
CA VAL A 424 -3.10 20.00 6.58
C VAL A 424 -3.61 21.44 6.65
N GLN A 425 -4.45 21.86 5.70
CA GLN A 425 -5.05 23.20 5.66
C GLN A 425 -5.92 23.54 6.88
N PHE A 426 -6.34 22.54 7.64
CA PHE A 426 -7.16 22.71 8.84
C PHE A 426 -6.37 22.59 10.13
N ASP A 427 -5.07 22.31 10.12
CA ASP A 427 -4.25 22.25 11.33
C ASP A 427 -4.25 23.61 12.07
N LYS A 428 -4.10 23.56 13.40
CA LYS A 428 -4.17 24.74 14.27
C LYS A 428 -3.06 24.74 15.30
N ARG A 429 -2.39 25.87 15.44
CA ARG A 429 -1.53 26.15 16.60
C ARG A 429 -2.34 26.84 17.69
N VAL A 430 -2.15 26.42 18.93
CA VAL A 430 -2.75 27.03 20.12
C VAL A 430 -1.67 27.23 21.17
N ASN A 431 -1.70 28.37 21.84
CA ASN A 431 -0.77 28.64 22.95
C ASN A 431 -1.53 28.50 24.27
N CYS A 432 -1.03 27.63 25.15
CA CYS A 432 -1.56 27.36 26.48
C CYS A 432 -0.83 28.20 27.53
N PRO A 433 -1.59 28.91 28.39
CA PRO A 433 -1.04 29.83 29.40
C PRO A 433 -0.39 29.11 30.59
#